data_AF-A0A960M749-F1
#
_entry.id   AF-A0A960M749-F1
#
_cell.length_a   1.000
_cell.length_b   1.000
_cell.length_c   1.000
_cell.angle_alpha   90.00
_cell.angle_beta   90.00
_cell.angle_gamma   90.00
#
_symmetry.space_group_name_H-M   'P 1'
#
loop_
_entity.id
_entity.type
_entity.pdbx_description
1 polymer ?
#
loop_
_entity_poly.entity_id
_entity_poly.type
_entity_poly.pdbx_seq_one_letter_code
_entity_poly.pdbx_strand_id
1 'polypeptide(L)'
;KNNEKRDTKESVETEKKKEKESGRLHFVVQEHNASHLHYDFRLELNGVMPSWAIPKGPSMDPSVKHLAMRVEDHPLDYRNFEGVIPKGNYGAGEVIVWDRGYYNAPGVTGLKENEKVLEEGLKKGDLKFILHGEKLKGEFALVHMRSAKQDNAWLLIKKKDEYATKKDILKEDESVISGKTIEDLKKDG
;
A
#
# COMPACT_ATOMS: atom_id res chain seq x y z
N LYS A 1 -21.49 32.15 5.42
CA LYS A 1 -21.36 30.74 4.99
C LYS A 1 -20.23 30.64 3.97
N ASN A 2 -19.00 30.33 4.41
CA ASN A 2 -17.88 29.80 3.61
C ASN A 2 -16.60 29.78 4.49
N ASN A 3 -16.52 28.86 5.46
CA ASN A 3 -15.26 28.61 6.19
C ASN A 3 -14.75 27.16 6.04
N GLU A 4 -15.61 26.16 5.82
CA GLU A 4 -15.19 24.74 5.78
C GLU A 4 -14.27 24.36 4.59
N LYS A 5 -14.25 25.13 3.50
CA LYS A 5 -13.40 24.85 2.33
C LYS A 5 -11.98 25.45 2.41
N ARG A 6 -11.70 26.32 3.39
CA ARG A 6 -10.37 26.93 3.57
C ARG A 6 -9.52 26.13 4.55
N ASP A 7 -10.11 25.68 5.66
CA ASP A 7 -9.44 24.87 6.68
C ASP A 7 -8.96 23.50 6.14
N THR A 8 -9.68 22.93 5.16
CA THR A 8 -9.33 21.66 4.50
C THR A 8 -8.23 21.80 3.44
N LYS A 9 -8.10 22.95 2.77
CA LYS A 9 -7.03 23.18 1.79
C LYS A 9 -5.71 23.48 2.47
N GLU A 10 -5.75 24.29 3.53
CA GLU A 10 -4.55 24.69 4.27
C GLU A 10 -3.95 23.51 5.03
N SER A 11 -4.78 22.61 5.58
CA SER A 11 -4.35 21.35 6.22
C SER A 11 -3.74 20.35 5.22
N VAL A 12 -4.38 20.12 4.07
CA VAL A 12 -3.82 19.25 3.01
C VAL A 12 -2.51 19.79 2.45
N GLU A 13 -2.39 21.12 2.34
CA GLU A 13 -1.16 21.77 1.86
C GLU A 13 -0.04 21.75 2.92
N THR A 14 -0.36 21.83 4.22
CA THR A 14 0.63 21.64 5.29
C THR A 14 1.06 20.18 5.46
N GLU A 15 0.17 19.21 5.27
CA GLU A 15 0.52 17.78 5.26
C GLU A 15 1.42 17.43 4.08
N LYS A 16 1.06 17.87 2.86
CA LYS A 16 1.90 17.69 1.66
C LYS A 16 3.30 18.30 1.82
N LYS A 17 3.41 19.43 2.53
CA LYS A 17 4.69 20.11 2.78
C LYS A 17 5.53 19.39 3.85
N LYS A 18 4.91 18.93 4.94
CA LYS A 18 5.56 18.11 5.98
C LYS A 18 6.02 16.74 5.47
N GLU A 19 5.27 16.10 4.59
CA GLU A 19 5.65 14.81 3.99
C GLU A 19 6.87 14.95 3.07
N LYS A 20 6.90 15.98 2.23
CA LYS A 20 8.07 16.31 1.39
C LYS A 20 9.31 16.65 2.24
N GLU A 21 9.12 17.28 3.39
CA GLU A 21 10.18 17.62 4.34
C GLU A 21 10.62 16.45 5.23
N SER A 22 9.79 15.40 5.39
CA SER A 22 10.07 14.27 6.29
C SER A 22 11.20 13.35 5.81
N GLY A 23 11.52 13.39 4.51
CA GLY A 23 12.55 12.54 3.90
C GLY A 23 12.26 11.04 3.99
N ARG A 24 10.99 10.65 3.97
CA ARG A 24 10.52 9.26 4.06
C ARG A 24 9.64 8.92 2.85
N LEU A 25 9.72 7.68 2.39
CA LEU A 25 8.84 7.15 1.36
C LEU A 25 7.58 6.58 2.01
N HIS A 26 6.43 6.75 1.36
CA HIS A 26 5.15 6.27 1.86
C HIS A 26 4.74 4.95 1.23
N PHE A 27 3.92 4.20 1.94
CA PHE A 27 3.18 3.09 1.37
C PHE A 27 1.70 3.21 1.68
N VAL A 28 0.90 2.51 0.90
CA VAL A 28 -0.53 2.35 1.13
C VAL A 28 -0.95 0.94 0.75
N VAL A 29 -1.91 0.41 1.49
CA VAL A 29 -2.67 -0.78 1.14
C VAL A 29 -4.13 -0.38 1.04
N GLN A 30 -4.72 -0.54 -0.12
CA GLN A 30 -6.14 -0.30 -0.34
C GLN A 30 -6.87 -1.63 -0.40
N GLU A 31 -7.92 -1.79 0.39
CA GLU A 31 -8.85 -2.91 0.21
C GLU A 31 -9.84 -2.53 -0.89
N HIS A 32 -9.99 -3.40 -1.87
CA HIS A 32 -10.68 -3.10 -3.12
C HIS A 32 -11.66 -4.21 -3.47
N ASN A 33 -12.95 -3.92 -3.30
CA ASN A 33 -14.03 -4.81 -3.69
C ASN A 33 -14.45 -4.55 -5.14
N ALA A 34 -13.60 -4.99 -6.08
CA ALA A 34 -13.90 -4.95 -7.51
C ALA A 34 -14.72 -6.18 -7.95
N SER A 35 -14.39 -6.76 -9.12
CA SER A 35 -14.95 -8.06 -9.52
C SER A 35 -14.67 -9.17 -8.50
N HIS A 36 -13.52 -9.08 -7.83
CA HIS A 36 -13.13 -9.91 -6.70
C HIS A 36 -12.48 -9.01 -5.67
N LEU A 37 -12.70 -9.33 -4.39
CA LEU A 37 -11.98 -8.69 -3.30
C LEU A 37 -10.48 -8.96 -3.44
N HIS A 38 -9.70 -7.89 -3.37
CA HIS A 38 -8.24 -7.94 -3.33
C HIS A 38 -7.71 -6.71 -2.61
N TYR A 39 -6.40 -6.72 -2.36
CA TYR A 39 -5.71 -5.61 -1.73
C TYR A 39 -4.67 -5.03 -2.69
N ASP A 40 -4.79 -3.76 -3.01
CA ASP A 40 -3.82 -3.03 -3.81
C ASP A 40 -2.71 -2.50 -2.89
N PHE A 41 -1.53 -3.11 -2.98
CA PHE A 41 -0.34 -2.76 -2.22
C PHE A 41 0.55 -1.83 -3.05
N ARG A 42 0.90 -0.65 -2.52
CA ARG A 42 1.63 0.37 -3.26
C ARG A 42 2.76 0.97 -2.44
N LEU A 43 3.90 1.19 -3.10
CA LEU A 43 5.09 1.79 -2.51
C LEU A 43 5.47 3.04 -3.29
N GLU A 44 5.60 4.20 -2.65
CA GLU A 44 6.13 5.41 -3.26
C GLU A 44 7.60 5.24 -3.61
N LEU A 45 7.97 5.42 -4.88
CA LEU A 45 9.36 5.39 -5.33
C LEU A 45 9.51 6.21 -6.61
N ASN A 46 10.53 7.07 -6.69
CA ASN A 46 10.83 7.88 -7.88
C ASN A 46 9.64 8.70 -8.40
N GLY A 47 8.81 9.23 -7.49
CA GLY A 47 7.68 10.12 -7.81
C GLY A 47 6.41 9.43 -8.32
N VAL A 48 6.38 8.10 -8.33
CA VAL A 48 5.20 7.27 -8.66
C VAL A 48 5.00 6.20 -7.59
N MET A 49 3.95 5.39 -7.72
CA MET A 49 3.70 4.25 -6.85
C MET A 49 3.72 2.91 -7.59
N PRO A 50 4.87 2.20 -7.60
CA PRO A 50 4.89 0.76 -7.83
C PRO A 50 3.79 0.05 -7.05
N SER A 51 2.95 -0.69 -7.76
CA SER A 51 1.67 -1.23 -7.27
C SER A 51 1.51 -2.71 -7.61
N TRP A 52 0.94 -3.46 -6.68
CA TRP A 52 0.61 -4.88 -6.81
C TRP A 52 -0.79 -5.17 -6.29
N ALA A 53 -1.58 -5.93 -7.05
CA ALA A 53 -2.83 -6.51 -6.57
C ALA A 53 -2.54 -7.83 -5.83
N ILE A 54 -3.02 -7.96 -4.59
CA ILE A 54 -2.80 -9.12 -3.72
C ILE A 54 -4.16 -9.77 -3.43
N PRO A 55 -4.55 -10.83 -4.17
CA PRO A 55 -5.90 -11.39 -4.08
C PRO A 55 -6.30 -11.92 -2.70
N LYS A 56 -5.30 -12.35 -1.90
CA LYS A 56 -5.52 -12.88 -0.54
C LYS A 56 -5.09 -11.90 0.56
N GLY A 57 -4.83 -10.64 0.22
CA GLY A 57 -4.32 -9.63 1.14
C GLY A 57 -2.89 -9.88 1.63
N PRO A 58 -2.32 -8.97 2.42
CA PRO A 58 -1.05 -9.21 3.13
C PRO A 58 -1.21 -10.26 4.24
N SER A 59 -0.10 -10.85 4.68
CA SER A 59 -0.06 -11.72 5.86
C SER A 59 1.09 -11.31 6.77
N MET A 60 0.88 -11.40 8.09
CA MET A 60 1.92 -11.22 9.10
C MET A 60 2.59 -12.55 9.48
N ASP A 61 2.18 -13.67 8.89
CA ASP A 61 2.79 -14.99 9.13
C ASP A 61 3.97 -15.20 8.18
N PRO A 62 5.22 -15.31 8.68
CA PRO A 62 6.40 -15.48 7.84
C PRO A 62 6.48 -16.85 7.14
N SER A 63 5.63 -17.80 7.50
CA SER A 63 5.51 -19.09 6.80
C SER A 63 4.60 -19.02 5.56
N VAL A 64 3.81 -17.95 5.43
CA VAL A 64 2.85 -17.74 4.33
C VAL A 64 3.47 -16.87 3.24
N LYS A 65 3.25 -17.26 1.99
CA LYS A 65 3.65 -16.47 0.81
C LYS A 65 2.40 -16.16 0.00
N HIS A 66 2.09 -14.89 -0.17
CA HIS A 66 0.93 -14.47 -0.94
C HIS A 66 1.34 -13.98 -2.33
N LEU A 67 0.56 -14.37 -3.34
CA LEU A 67 0.73 -13.89 -4.71
C LEU A 67 0.44 -12.38 -4.76
N ALA A 68 1.35 -11.63 -5.35
CA ALA A 68 1.24 -10.20 -5.59
C ALA A 68 1.43 -9.95 -7.10
N MET A 69 0.38 -9.54 -7.79
CA MET A 69 0.39 -9.31 -9.23
C MET A 69 0.78 -7.86 -9.50
N ARG A 70 1.92 -7.61 -10.16
CA ARG A 70 2.32 -6.25 -10.53
C ARG A 70 1.31 -5.66 -11.52
N VAL A 71 0.84 -4.47 -11.21
CA VAL A 71 -0.07 -3.66 -12.05
C VAL A 71 0.60 -2.34 -12.41
N GLU A 72 -0.10 -1.49 -13.18
CA GLU A 72 0.40 -0.17 -13.58
C GLU A 72 0.76 0.71 -12.38
N ASP A 73 1.73 1.59 -12.58
CA ASP A 73 2.12 2.56 -11.55
C ASP A 73 1.01 3.57 -11.33
N HIS A 74 0.80 3.94 -10.07
CA HIS A 74 -0.24 4.89 -9.70
C HIS A 74 0.36 6.25 -9.31
N PRO A 75 -0.35 7.37 -9.55
CA PRO A 75 0.10 8.70 -9.13
C PRO A 75 0.02 8.82 -7.61
N LEU A 76 0.95 9.57 -6.99
CA LEU A 76 1.06 9.70 -5.53
C LEU A 76 -0.23 10.16 -4.84
N ASP A 77 -1.01 11.04 -5.48
CA ASP A 77 -2.28 11.53 -4.92
C ASP A 77 -3.32 10.42 -4.72
N TYR A 78 -3.20 9.29 -5.42
CA TYR A 78 -4.15 8.17 -5.31
C TYR A 78 -4.07 7.43 -3.97
N ARG A 79 -2.99 7.60 -3.20
CA ARG A 79 -2.79 6.89 -1.91
C ARG A 79 -3.81 7.24 -0.83
N ASN A 80 -4.52 8.36 -0.98
CA ASN A 80 -5.53 8.81 -0.03
C ASN A 80 -6.96 8.59 -0.56
N PHE A 81 -7.12 7.92 -1.71
CA PHE A 81 -8.43 7.71 -2.30
C PHE A 81 -9.22 6.64 -1.53
N GLU A 82 -10.44 7.02 -1.13
CA GLU A 82 -11.50 6.15 -0.63
C GLU A 82 -12.82 6.50 -1.33
N GLY A 83 -13.64 5.51 -1.65
CA GLY A 83 -14.94 5.71 -2.26
C GLY A 83 -15.34 4.60 -3.22
N VAL A 84 -16.31 4.90 -4.09
CA VAL A 84 -16.84 3.94 -5.06
C VAL A 84 -16.40 4.36 -6.47
N ILE A 85 -15.68 3.46 -7.15
CA ILE A 85 -15.32 3.62 -8.56
C ILE A 85 -16.51 3.16 -9.41
N PRO A 86 -17.09 4.04 -10.26
CA PRO A 86 -18.33 3.72 -10.95
C PRO A 86 -18.19 2.54 -11.90
N LYS A 87 -19.27 1.75 -12.04
CA LYS A 87 -19.35 0.62 -12.99
C LYS A 87 -18.97 1.05 -14.40
N GLY A 88 -18.25 0.18 -15.10
CA GLY A 88 -17.75 0.43 -16.46
C GLY A 88 -16.40 1.13 -16.53
N ASN A 89 -15.90 1.68 -15.41
CA ASN A 89 -14.51 2.13 -15.32
C ASN A 89 -13.58 0.98 -14.95
N TYR A 90 -12.31 1.12 -15.30
CA TYR A 90 -11.27 0.21 -14.84
C TYR A 90 -11.17 0.29 -13.30
N GLY A 91 -11.19 -0.87 -12.63
CA GLY A 91 -11.22 -0.93 -11.17
C GLY A 91 -12.57 -0.55 -10.55
N ALA A 92 -13.70 -0.72 -11.26
CA ALA A 92 -15.01 -0.48 -10.66
C ALA A 92 -15.24 -1.32 -9.40
N GLY A 93 -15.67 -0.68 -8.32
CA GLY A 93 -15.80 -1.29 -6.99
C GLY A 93 -15.64 -0.28 -5.86
N GLU A 94 -15.84 -0.75 -4.63
CA GLU A 94 -15.57 0.04 -3.42
C GLU A 94 -14.09 -0.06 -3.04
N VAL A 95 -13.51 1.06 -2.61
CA VAL A 95 -12.11 1.18 -2.20
C VAL A 95 -12.02 1.89 -0.86
N ILE A 96 -11.31 1.29 0.10
CA ILE A 96 -10.87 1.94 1.33
C ILE A 96 -9.35 1.90 1.45
N VAL A 97 -8.78 2.84 2.19
CA VAL A 97 -7.38 2.81 2.63
C VAL A 97 -7.30 1.93 3.87
N TRP A 98 -6.99 0.66 3.64
CA TRP A 98 -6.92 -0.37 4.67
C TRP A 98 -5.69 -0.23 5.57
N ASP A 99 -4.55 0.21 5.04
CA ASP A 99 -3.36 0.57 5.83
C ASP A 99 -2.54 1.63 5.10
N ARG A 100 -1.77 2.42 5.86
CA ARG A 100 -0.83 3.39 5.31
C ARG A 100 0.29 3.66 6.30
N GLY A 101 1.39 4.17 5.78
CA GLY A 101 2.49 4.62 6.63
C GLY A 101 3.73 4.95 5.82
N TYR A 102 4.88 4.79 6.46
CA TYR A 102 6.19 4.99 5.83
C TYR A 102 6.93 3.67 5.67
N TYR A 103 7.91 3.65 4.78
CA TYR A 103 8.76 2.49 4.62
C TYR A 103 10.20 2.87 4.24
N ASN A 104 11.12 1.95 4.50
CA ASN A 104 12.53 2.09 4.14
C ASN A 104 13.17 0.72 3.84
N ALA A 105 14.27 0.74 3.11
CA ALA A 105 15.16 -0.41 2.96
C ALA A 105 15.78 -0.80 4.31
N PRO A 106 15.93 -2.11 4.60
CA PRO A 106 16.59 -2.56 5.81
C PRO A 106 18.03 -2.06 5.90
N GLY A 107 18.43 -1.57 7.08
CA GLY A 107 19.81 -1.13 7.35
C GLY A 107 20.22 0.20 6.71
N VAL A 108 19.28 0.96 6.13
CA VAL A 108 19.55 2.26 5.48
C VAL A 108 18.83 3.39 6.21
N THR A 109 19.52 4.52 6.40
CA THR A 109 18.97 5.71 7.09
C THR A 109 18.96 6.97 6.22
N GLY A 110 19.80 7.04 5.18
CA GLY A 110 19.85 8.19 4.27
C GLY A 110 18.83 8.07 3.13
N LEU A 111 18.04 9.11 2.87
CA LEU A 111 16.99 9.10 1.83
C LEU A 111 17.50 8.69 0.44
N LYS A 112 18.59 9.30 -0.04
CA LYS A 112 19.15 8.98 -1.36
C LYS A 112 19.60 7.53 -1.48
N GLU A 113 20.21 7.00 -0.43
CA GLU A 113 20.63 5.60 -0.38
C GLU A 113 19.41 4.67 -0.31
N ASN A 114 18.40 5.06 0.46
CA ASN A 114 17.14 4.34 0.60
C ASN A 114 16.46 4.14 -0.75
N GLU A 115 16.25 5.24 -1.50
CA GLU A 115 15.66 5.20 -2.84
C GLU A 115 16.49 4.33 -3.79
N LYS A 116 17.82 4.48 -3.77
CA LYS A 116 18.73 3.68 -4.61
C LYS A 116 18.61 2.18 -4.33
N VAL A 117 18.63 1.77 -3.06
CA VAL A 117 18.54 0.35 -2.67
C VAL A 117 17.18 -0.24 -3.05
N LEU A 118 16.09 0.52 -2.83
CA LEU A 118 14.75 0.09 -3.21
C LEU A 118 14.58 -0.01 -4.73
N GLU A 119 15.11 0.95 -5.49
CA GLU A 119 15.08 0.92 -6.95
C GLU A 119 15.87 -0.27 -7.51
N GLU A 120 17.06 -0.54 -6.97
CA GLU A 120 17.83 -1.72 -7.36
C GLU A 120 17.10 -3.03 -7.02
N GLY A 121 16.49 -3.12 -5.83
CA GLY A 121 15.72 -4.29 -5.42
C GLY A 121 14.52 -4.54 -6.33
N LEU A 122 13.78 -3.49 -6.67
CA LEU A 122 12.66 -3.56 -7.62
C LEU A 122 13.11 -4.02 -9.00
N LYS A 123 14.19 -3.44 -9.55
CA LYS A 123 14.76 -3.84 -10.85
C LYS A 123 15.27 -5.29 -10.85
N LYS A 124 15.88 -5.73 -9.74
CA LYS A 124 16.40 -7.10 -9.60
C LYS A 124 15.29 -8.13 -9.38
N GLY A 125 14.10 -7.72 -8.95
CA GLY A 125 13.02 -8.65 -8.59
C GLY A 125 13.15 -9.23 -7.18
N ASP A 126 13.90 -8.57 -6.30
CA ASP A 126 14.07 -8.95 -4.89
C ASP A 126 14.11 -7.65 -4.06
N LEU A 127 12.92 -7.15 -3.75
CA LEU A 127 12.71 -5.90 -3.05
C LEU A 127 12.44 -6.19 -1.57
N LYS A 128 13.32 -5.74 -0.67
CA LYS A 128 13.16 -5.87 0.78
C LYS A 128 12.92 -4.50 1.40
N PHE A 129 12.00 -4.43 2.35
CA PHE A 129 11.58 -3.18 2.98
C PHE A 129 11.03 -3.43 4.38
N ILE A 130 11.09 -2.40 5.22
CA ILE A 130 10.50 -2.35 6.55
C ILE A 130 9.31 -1.40 6.48
N LEU A 131 8.12 -1.92 6.82
CA LEU A 131 6.89 -1.14 6.91
C LEU A 131 6.73 -0.57 8.32
N HIS A 132 6.31 0.68 8.37
CA HIS A 132 5.92 1.41 9.58
C HIS A 132 4.48 1.92 9.38
N GLY A 133 3.54 0.98 9.27
CA GLY A 133 2.11 1.26 9.13
C GLY A 133 1.36 1.29 10.44
N GLU A 134 0.05 1.48 10.33
CA GLU A 134 -0.87 1.29 11.45
C GLU A 134 -1.06 -0.22 11.70
N LYS A 135 -1.28 -0.99 10.63
CA LYS A 135 -1.50 -2.45 10.67
C LYS A 135 -0.24 -3.24 10.33
N LEU A 136 0.36 -2.99 9.16
CA LEU A 136 1.54 -3.72 8.72
C LEU A 136 2.82 -3.11 9.28
N LYS A 137 3.56 -3.92 10.03
CA LYS A 137 4.82 -3.51 10.68
C LYS A 137 5.93 -4.53 10.46
N GLY A 138 7.16 -4.03 10.42
CA GLY A 138 8.36 -4.86 10.31
C GLY A 138 8.76 -5.17 8.87
N GLU A 139 9.67 -6.13 8.72
CA GLU A 139 10.31 -6.43 7.44
C GLU A 139 9.46 -7.36 6.56
N PHE A 140 9.40 -7.02 5.28
CA PHE A 140 8.75 -7.75 4.21
C PHE A 140 9.68 -7.85 2.98
N ALA A 141 9.34 -8.76 2.08
CA ALA A 141 9.96 -8.87 0.77
C ALA A 141 8.91 -9.05 -0.32
N LEU A 142 9.15 -8.40 -1.47
CA LEU A 142 8.51 -8.68 -2.75
C LEU A 142 9.52 -9.38 -3.67
N VAL A 143 9.21 -10.61 -4.06
CA VAL A 143 10.09 -11.45 -4.89
C VAL A 143 9.42 -11.78 -6.21
N HIS A 144 10.04 -11.40 -7.32
CA HIS A 144 9.55 -11.64 -8.67
C HIS A 144 9.70 -13.11 -9.07
N MET A 145 8.61 -13.72 -9.54
CA MET A 145 8.59 -15.11 -9.97
C MET A 145 8.97 -15.22 -11.45
N ARG A 146 10.27 -15.10 -11.76
CA ARG A 146 10.78 -15.10 -13.16
C ARG A 146 10.41 -16.34 -14.00
N SER A 147 10.04 -17.46 -13.36
CA SER A 147 9.62 -18.70 -14.04
C SER A 147 8.10 -18.94 -13.98
N ALA A 148 7.32 -17.98 -13.50
CA ALA A 148 5.86 -18.08 -13.51
C ALA A 148 5.32 -17.96 -14.93
N LYS A 149 4.09 -18.46 -15.13
CA LYS A 149 3.37 -18.32 -16.42
C LYS A 149 3.07 -16.86 -16.78
N GLN A 150 3.07 -15.96 -15.79
CA GLN A 150 2.79 -14.55 -15.97
C GLN A 150 3.98 -13.74 -15.48
N ASP A 151 4.57 -12.95 -16.35
CA ASP A 151 5.79 -12.17 -16.08
C ASP A 151 5.58 -11.06 -15.05
N ASN A 152 4.34 -10.77 -14.66
CA ASN A 152 4.03 -9.80 -13.61
C ASN A 152 3.73 -10.47 -12.25
N ALA A 153 3.99 -11.76 -12.06
CA ALA A 153 3.75 -12.47 -10.80
C ALA A 153 4.89 -12.27 -9.80
N TRP A 154 4.56 -11.81 -8.59
CA TRP A 154 5.48 -11.66 -7.45
C TRP A 154 4.93 -12.40 -6.22
N LEU A 155 5.75 -12.56 -5.20
CA LEU A 155 5.35 -13.01 -3.88
C LEU A 155 5.59 -11.91 -2.86
N LEU A 156 4.56 -11.56 -2.09
CA LEU A 156 4.70 -10.79 -0.86
C LEU A 156 4.95 -11.77 0.30
N ILE A 157 6.02 -11.54 1.05
CA ILE A 157 6.49 -12.43 2.11
C ILE A 157 6.83 -11.61 3.35
N LYS A 158 6.20 -11.91 4.48
CA LYS A 158 6.61 -11.38 5.79
C LYS A 158 7.92 -12.03 6.22
N LYS A 159 8.86 -11.25 6.74
CA LYS A 159 10.11 -11.76 7.33
C LYS A 159 9.92 -12.00 8.82
N LYS A 160 10.72 -12.90 9.39
CA LYS A 160 10.67 -13.19 10.83
C LYS A 160 11.31 -12.05 11.60
N ASP A 161 10.50 -11.35 12.40
CA ASP A 161 10.90 -10.29 13.31
C ASP A 161 9.92 -10.23 14.51
N GLU A 162 10.01 -9.18 15.31
CA GLU A 162 9.16 -8.98 16.50
C GLU A 162 7.67 -8.76 16.20
N TYR A 163 7.32 -8.35 14.98
CA TYR A 163 5.94 -8.09 14.56
C TYR A 163 5.28 -9.31 13.92
N ALA A 164 6.06 -10.34 13.58
CA ALA A 164 5.55 -11.56 12.95
C ALA A 164 4.53 -12.29 13.83
N THR A 165 3.38 -12.63 13.25
CA THR A 165 2.28 -13.29 13.96
C THR A 165 1.44 -14.16 13.03
N LYS A 166 0.85 -15.23 13.57
CA LYS A 166 -0.11 -16.09 12.84
C LYS A 166 -1.55 -15.57 12.88
N LYS A 167 -1.78 -14.45 13.58
CA LYS A 167 -3.10 -13.82 13.61
C LYS A 167 -3.47 -13.35 12.20
N ASP A 168 -4.73 -13.55 11.86
CA ASP A 168 -5.28 -13.06 10.61
C ASP A 168 -5.49 -11.55 10.70
N ILE A 169 -4.57 -10.80 10.09
CA ILE A 169 -4.54 -9.33 10.11
C ILE A 169 -5.70 -8.73 9.32
N LEU A 170 -6.26 -9.46 8.35
CA LEU A 170 -7.34 -8.96 7.48
C LEU A 170 -8.67 -8.81 8.22
N LYS A 171 -8.77 -9.31 9.46
CA LYS A 171 -9.92 -9.06 10.34
C LYS A 171 -9.99 -7.64 10.87
N GLU A 172 -8.91 -6.87 10.74
CA GLU A 172 -8.94 -5.43 10.95
C GLU A 172 -9.40 -4.79 9.63
N ASP A 173 -10.70 -4.81 9.33
CA ASP A 173 -11.30 -4.48 8.03
C ASP A 173 -11.73 -3.00 7.89
N GLU A 174 -11.50 -2.19 8.93
CA GLU A 174 -11.80 -0.76 8.91
C GLU A 174 -10.70 0.05 8.22
N SER A 175 -11.10 1.11 7.52
CA SER A 175 -10.20 2.14 6.99
C SER A 175 -9.40 2.79 8.11
N VAL A 176 -8.10 3.00 7.87
CA VAL A 176 -7.23 3.78 8.78
C VAL A 176 -7.41 5.30 8.63
N ILE A 177 -8.18 5.76 7.64
CA ILE A 177 -8.48 7.18 7.42
C ILE A 177 -9.87 7.52 7.96
N SER A 178 -10.89 6.78 7.54
CA SER A 178 -12.29 7.10 7.82
C SER A 178 -12.95 6.21 8.87
N GLY A 179 -12.33 5.07 9.23
CA GLY A 179 -12.95 4.04 10.08
C GLY A 179 -14.09 3.28 9.40
N LYS A 180 -14.36 3.53 8.11
CA LYS A 180 -15.40 2.83 7.35
C LYS A 180 -14.92 1.46 6.86
N THR A 181 -15.85 0.52 6.75
CA THR A 181 -15.65 -0.76 6.05
C THR A 181 -16.09 -0.68 4.58
N ILE A 182 -15.76 -1.70 3.79
CA ILE A 182 -16.31 -1.86 2.43
C ILE A 182 -17.84 -1.94 2.45
N GLU A 183 -18.41 -2.61 3.46
CA GLU A 183 -19.85 -2.75 3.66
C GLU A 183 -20.53 -1.40 3.91
N ASP A 184 -19.86 -0.47 4.57
CA ASP A 184 -20.40 0.88 4.79
C ASP A 184 -20.43 1.67 3.47
N LEU A 185 -19.39 1.56 2.64
CA LEU A 185 -19.38 2.20 1.32
C LEU A 185 -20.46 1.65 0.38
N LYS A 186 -20.78 0.35 0.47
CA LYS A 186 -21.87 -0.28 -0.30
C LYS A 186 -23.25 0.23 0.07
N LYS A 187 -23.46 0.64 1.33
CA LYS A 187 -24.75 1.19 1.79
C LYS A 187 -24.94 2.65 1.37
N ASP A 188 -23.84 3.36 1.16
CA ASP A 188 -23.82 4.79 0.78
C ASP A 188 -24.01 5.01 -0.74
N GLY A 189 -23.96 3.95 -1.57
CA GLY A 189 -24.05 4.00 -3.04
C GLY A 189 -25.31 3.37 -3.62
#